data_AF-A0A9E5G4E0-F1
#
_entry.id   AF-A0A9E5G4E0-F1
#
_cell.length_a   1.000
_cell.length_b   1.000
_cell.length_c   1.000
_cell.angle_alpha   90.00
_cell.angle_beta   90.00
_cell.angle_gamma   90.00
#
_symmetry.space_group_name_H-M   'P 1'
#
loop_
_entity.id
_entity.type
_entity.pdbx_description
1 polymer ?
#
loop_
_entity_poly.entity_id
_entity_poly.type
_entity_poly.pdbx_seq_one_letter_code
_entity_poly.pdbx_strand_id
1 'polypeptide(L)'
;MTLAVLGPLHLTHDHLWSLTWGQVDDLLHAWRYTEYLEMSKIATLGAWIMNVSGNVKHTVKPVDLVGRWVDGQVMSENQYHEYLKKKISSKKRGREDGEEENNL
;
A
#
# COMPACT_ATOMS: atom_id res chain seq x y z
N MET A 1 19.21 -26.17 -10.70
CA MET A 1 18.64 -26.10 -9.34
C MET A 1 17.87 -24.81 -9.24
N THR A 2 16.57 -24.90 -8.95
CA THR A 2 15.61 -23.80 -9.03
C THR A 2 15.80 -22.82 -7.87
N LEU A 3 16.06 -21.57 -8.24
CA LEU A 3 16.31 -20.42 -7.38
C LEU A 3 15.03 -20.00 -6.65
N ALA A 4 14.63 -20.75 -5.62
CA ALA A 4 13.46 -20.42 -4.79
C ALA A 4 13.60 -19.08 -4.02
N VAL A 5 14.78 -18.45 -4.06
CA VAL A 5 15.09 -17.18 -3.39
C VAL A 5 14.93 -15.95 -4.32
N LEU A 6 14.78 -16.15 -5.64
CA LEU A 6 14.52 -15.08 -6.61
C LEU A 6 13.03 -15.05 -6.97
N GLY A 7 12.17 -14.88 -5.96
CA GLY A 7 10.72 -15.00 -6.10
C GLY A 7 10.08 -13.90 -6.98
N PRO A 8 9.03 -13.21 -6.53
CA PRO A 8 8.20 -12.31 -7.37
C PRO A 8 8.93 -11.23 -8.18
N LEU A 9 10.17 -10.92 -7.81
CA LEU A 9 11.03 -9.93 -8.45
C LEU A 9 11.73 -10.43 -9.73
N HIS A 10 11.56 -11.70 -10.10
CA HIS A 10 12.13 -12.30 -11.32
C HIS A 10 13.62 -12.04 -11.51
N LEU A 11 14.35 -11.89 -10.41
CA LEU A 11 15.78 -11.64 -10.43
C LEU A 11 16.52 -12.91 -10.88
N THR A 12 17.75 -12.75 -11.37
CA THR A 12 18.66 -13.84 -11.73
C THR A 12 19.83 -13.87 -10.77
N HIS A 13 20.63 -14.93 -10.79
CA HIS A 13 21.82 -15.05 -9.93
C HIS A 13 22.82 -13.88 -10.14
N ASP A 14 22.92 -13.35 -11.37
CA ASP A 14 23.82 -12.24 -11.70
C ASP A 14 23.35 -10.90 -11.11
N HIS A 15 22.05 -10.77 -10.84
CA HIS A 15 21.48 -9.59 -10.21
C HIS A 15 21.79 -9.51 -8.70
N LEU A 16 22.08 -10.64 -8.04
CA LEU A 16 22.45 -10.66 -6.61
C LEU A 16 23.75 -9.90 -6.30
N TRP A 17 24.64 -9.81 -7.27
CA TRP A 17 25.96 -9.21 -7.10
C TRP A 17 26.09 -7.81 -7.71
N SER A 18 25.09 -7.37 -8.49
CA SER A 18 25.10 -6.11 -9.23
C SER A 18 24.10 -5.07 -8.74
N LEU A 19 23.04 -5.50 -8.03
CA LEU A 19 22.06 -4.59 -7.47
C LEU A 19 22.48 -4.04 -6.11
N THR A 20 22.27 -2.75 -5.94
CA THR A 20 22.34 -2.10 -4.63
C THR A 20 21.07 -2.38 -3.82
N TRP A 21 21.17 -2.32 -2.48
CA TRP A 21 20.01 -2.50 -1.60
C TRP A 21 18.86 -1.54 -1.89
N GLY A 22 19.14 -0.30 -2.28
CA GLY A 22 18.11 0.67 -2.66
C GLY A 22 17.35 0.26 -3.92
N GLN A 23 18.05 -0.27 -4.93
CA GLN A 23 17.40 -0.78 -6.15
C GLN A 23 16.54 -2.01 -5.86
N VAL A 24 16.95 -2.87 -4.93
CA VAL A 24 16.13 -4.02 -4.50
C VAL A 24 14.85 -3.54 -3.82
N ASP A 25 14.93 -2.51 -2.97
CA ASP A 25 13.76 -1.93 -2.31
C ASP A 25 12.79 -1.29 -3.30
N ASP A 26 13.30 -0.53 -4.28
CA ASP A 26 12.49 0.04 -5.36
C ASP A 26 11.76 -1.04 -6.17
N LEU A 27 12.46 -2.13 -6.52
CA LEU A 27 11.87 -3.27 -7.22
C LEU A 27 10.78 -3.94 -6.38
N LEU A 28 11.02 -4.10 -5.08
CA LEU A 28 10.05 -4.65 -4.15
C LEU A 28 8.80 -3.77 -4.07
N HIS A 29 8.97 -2.45 -3.98
CA HIS A 29 7.87 -1.49 -3.99
C HIS A 29 7.07 -1.54 -5.30
N ALA A 30 7.75 -1.58 -6.44
CA ALA A 30 7.11 -1.68 -7.75
C ALA A 30 6.31 -2.98 -7.90
N TRP A 31 6.87 -4.10 -7.45
CA TRP A 31 6.20 -5.40 -7.49
C TRP A 31 4.93 -5.42 -6.61
N ARG A 32 5.05 -5.00 -5.35
CA ARG A 32 3.91 -4.94 -4.42
C ARG A 32 2.79 -4.04 -4.93
N TYR A 33 3.14 -2.92 -5.57
CA TYR A 33 2.16 -2.03 -6.17
C TYR A 33 1.45 -2.68 -7.38
N THR A 34 2.20 -3.43 -8.19
CA THR A 34 1.64 -4.17 -9.33
C THR A 34 0.63 -5.21 -8.85
N GLU A 35 0.99 -5.99 -7.82
CA GLU A 35 0.10 -6.96 -7.20
C GLU A 35 -1.17 -6.30 -6.63
N TYR A 36 -1.02 -5.15 -5.96
CA TYR A 36 -2.17 -4.38 -5.50
C TYR A 36 -3.10 -3.95 -6.65
N LEU A 37 -2.57 -3.51 -7.78
CA LEU A 37 -3.37 -3.13 -8.96
C LEU A 37 -4.13 -4.33 -9.54
N GLU A 38 -3.51 -5.50 -9.60
CA GLU A 38 -4.16 -6.73 -10.06
C GLU A 38 -5.30 -7.12 -9.14
N MET A 39 -5.06 -7.13 -7.83
CA MET A 39 -6.10 -7.40 -6.84
C MET A 39 -7.23 -6.37 -6.89
N SER A 40 -6.91 -5.09 -7.10
CA SER A 40 -7.91 -4.02 -7.25
C SER A 40 -8.81 -4.23 -8.47
N LYS A 41 -8.28 -4.77 -9.59
CA LYS A 41 -9.11 -5.11 -10.76
C LYS A 41 -10.08 -6.25 -10.44
N ILE A 42 -9.61 -7.30 -9.79
CA ILE A 42 -10.43 -8.45 -9.38
C ILE A 42 -11.52 -8.00 -8.41
N ALA A 43 -11.17 -7.17 -7.43
CA ALA A 43 -12.12 -6.63 -6.46
C ALA A 43 -13.13 -5.68 -7.08
N THR A 44 -12.78 -4.97 -8.17
CA THR A 44 -13.76 -4.17 -8.90
C THR A 44 -14.87 -5.04 -9.47
N LEU A 45 -14.51 -6.17 -10.07
CA LEU A 45 -15.47 -7.15 -10.56
C LEU A 45 -16.28 -7.77 -9.40
N GLY A 46 -15.62 -8.15 -8.32
CA GLY A 46 -16.28 -8.68 -7.12
C GLY A 46 -17.29 -7.70 -6.52
N ALA A 47 -16.92 -6.44 -6.38
CA ALA A 47 -17.79 -5.37 -5.89
C ALA A 47 -19.00 -5.18 -6.81
N TRP A 48 -18.83 -5.23 -8.13
CA TRP A 48 -19.95 -5.16 -9.08
C TRP A 48 -20.92 -6.32 -8.90
N ILE A 49 -20.42 -7.56 -8.83
CA ILE A 49 -21.25 -8.75 -8.63
C ILE A 49 -22.03 -8.64 -7.32
N MET A 50 -21.36 -8.26 -6.23
CA MET A 50 -22.00 -8.08 -4.92
C MET A 50 -23.10 -7.03 -4.98
N ASN A 51 -22.81 -5.85 -5.53
CA ASN A 51 -23.76 -4.75 -5.59
C ASN A 51 -24.97 -5.08 -6.49
N VAL A 52 -24.77 -5.80 -7.59
CA VAL A 52 -25.85 -6.22 -8.50
C VAL A 52 -26.70 -7.35 -7.89
N SER A 53 -26.10 -8.22 -7.07
CA SER A 53 -26.81 -9.35 -6.46
C SER A 53 -27.94 -8.95 -5.51
N GLY A 54 -27.99 -7.68 -5.07
CA GLY A 54 -29.02 -7.17 -4.16
C GLY A 54 -28.92 -7.67 -2.72
N ASN A 55 -27.95 -8.51 -2.39
CA ASN A 55 -27.78 -9.13 -1.06
C ASN A 55 -27.00 -8.25 -0.07
N VAL A 56 -26.52 -7.08 -0.49
CA VAL A 56 -25.73 -6.17 0.35
C VAL A 56 -26.55 -4.95 0.77
N LYS A 57 -26.53 -4.68 2.08
CA LYS A 57 -27.23 -3.55 2.71
C LYS A 57 -26.68 -2.18 2.27
N HIS A 58 -25.40 -2.15 1.91
CA HIS A 58 -24.68 -0.94 1.50
C HIS A 58 -23.83 -1.25 0.28
N THR A 59 -23.61 -0.25 -0.57
CA THR A 59 -22.75 -0.38 -1.76
C THR A 59 -21.32 -0.72 -1.34
N VAL A 60 -20.85 -1.88 -1.76
CA VAL A 60 -19.46 -2.33 -1.57
C VAL A 60 -18.56 -1.61 -2.57
N LYS A 61 -17.50 -0.98 -2.09
CA LYS A 61 -16.46 -0.40 -2.94
C LYS A 61 -15.32 -1.40 -3.10
N PRO A 62 -14.56 -1.35 -4.21
CA PRO A 62 -13.41 -2.25 -4.41
C PRO A 62 -12.36 -2.14 -3.30
N VAL A 63 -12.19 -0.92 -2.76
CA VAL A 63 -11.29 -0.62 -1.65
C VAL A 63 -11.70 -1.31 -0.34
N ASP A 64 -12.99 -1.63 -0.17
CA ASP A 64 -13.47 -2.34 1.01
C ASP A 64 -13.06 -3.82 0.97
N LEU A 65 -12.78 -4.35 -0.23
CA LEU A 65 -12.35 -5.73 -0.46
C LEU A 65 -10.84 -5.89 -0.44
N VAL A 66 -10.09 -4.94 -1.02
CA VAL A 66 -8.63 -5.03 -1.17
C VAL A 66 -7.88 -4.21 -0.13
N GLY A 67 -8.51 -3.20 0.47
CA GLY A 67 -7.85 -2.20 1.29
C GLY A 67 -7.29 -1.04 0.46
N ARG A 68 -6.57 -0.14 1.15
CA ARG A 68 -5.97 1.07 0.57
C ARG A 68 -4.46 0.94 0.50
N TRP A 69 -3.89 1.23 -0.64
CA TRP A 69 -2.46 1.40 -0.78
C TRP A 69 -1.98 2.70 -0.12
N VAL A 70 -1.07 2.60 0.85
CA VAL A 70 -0.44 3.73 1.54
C VAL A 70 1.01 3.38 1.85
N ASP A 71 1.94 4.23 1.39
CA ASP A 71 3.37 4.15 1.71
C ASP A 71 3.98 2.73 1.55
N GLY A 72 3.64 2.05 0.45
CA GLY A 72 4.19 0.72 0.15
C GLY A 72 3.45 -0.46 0.77
N GLN A 73 2.35 -0.21 1.48
CA GLN A 73 1.59 -1.25 2.17
C GLN A 73 0.09 -1.14 1.88
N VAL A 74 -0.60 -2.27 1.94
CA VAL A 74 -2.05 -2.33 1.86
C VAL A 74 -2.61 -2.26 3.27
N MET A 75 -3.43 -1.25 3.54
CA MET A 75 -4.06 -1.00 4.82
C MET A 75 -5.55 -1.27 4.75
N SER A 76 -6.08 -1.94 5.77
CA SER A 76 -7.51 -1.98 6.03
C SER A 76 -8.06 -0.58 6.36
N GLU A 77 -9.38 -0.43 6.32
CA GLU A 77 -10.02 0.85 6.64
C GLU A 77 -9.67 1.37 8.05
N ASN A 78 -9.67 0.48 9.05
CA ASN A 78 -9.30 0.84 10.42
C ASN A 78 -7.85 1.32 10.52
N GLN A 79 -6.92 0.59 9.89
CA GLN A 79 -5.51 0.97 9.85
C GLN A 79 -5.30 2.29 9.12
N TYR A 80 -6.04 2.52 8.03
CA TYR A 80 -5.99 3.77 7.29
C TYR A 80 -6.47 4.96 8.14
N HIS A 81 -7.55 4.78 8.91
CA HIS A 81 -8.04 5.82 9.83
C HIS A 81 -7.05 6.12 10.95
N GLU A 82 -6.40 5.11 11.52
CA GLU A 82 -5.33 5.31 12.50
C GLU A 82 -4.12 6.03 11.89
N TYR A 83 -3.72 5.64 10.69
CA TYR A 83 -2.65 6.29 9.93
C TYR A 83 -2.96 7.78 9.71
N LEU A 84 -4.18 8.11 9.26
CA LEU A 84 -4.59 9.51 9.07
C LEU A 84 -4.57 10.31 10.36
N LYS A 85 -5.07 9.73 11.47
CA LYS A 85 -5.02 10.38 12.80
C LYS A 85 -3.58 10.70 13.19
N LYS A 86 -2.68 9.72 13.07
CA LYS A 86 -1.24 9.89 13.37
C LYS A 86 -0.58 10.94 12.48
N LYS A 87 -0.89 10.95 11.18
CA LYS A 87 -0.37 11.90 10.20
C LYS A 87 -0.82 13.34 10.46
N ILE A 88 -2.08 13.51 10.87
CA ILE A 88 -2.62 14.82 11.23
C ILE A 88 -2.00 15.28 12.56
N SER A 89 -1.89 14.41 13.56
CA SER A 89 -1.30 14.77 14.85
C SER A 89 0.18 15.16 14.72
N SER A 90 0.96 14.44 13.90
CA SER A 90 2.38 14.78 13.69
C SER A 90 2.55 16.12 12.98
N LYS A 91 1.69 16.42 11.98
CA LYS A 91 1.69 17.72 11.28
C LYS A 91 1.32 18.87 12.21
N LYS A 92 0.37 18.66 13.12
CA LYS A 92 -0.02 19.69 14.09
C LYS A 92 1.11 19.99 15.08
N ARG A 93 1.75 18.94 15.62
CA ARG A 93 2.86 19.08 16.57
C ARG A 93 4.08 19.78 15.95
N GLY A 94 4.47 19.41 14.73
CA GLY A 94 5.56 20.10 14.03
C GLY A 94 5.26 21.55 13.64
N ARG A 95 3.98 21.97 13.67
CA ARG A 95 3.58 23.37 13.48
C ARG A 95 3.63 24.16 14.79
N GLU A 96 3.25 23.53 15.90
CA GLU A 96 3.38 24.12 17.25
C GLU A 96 4.87 24.32 17.61
N ASP A 97 5.73 23.32 17.36
CA ASP A 97 7.19 23.41 17.62
C ASP A 97 7.87 24.48 16.74
N GLY A 98 7.42 24.66 15.49
CA GLY A 98 7.95 25.70 14.58
C GLY A 98 7.39 27.11 14.82
N GLU A 99 6.26 27.25 15.53
CA GLU A 99 5.73 28.54 15.98
C GLU A 99 6.39 28.99 17.30
N GLU A 100 6.90 28.07 18.14
CA GLU A 100 7.71 28.41 19.33
C GLU A 100 9.12 28.90 18.97
N GLU A 101 9.80 28.30 17.98
CA GLU A 101 11.13 28.75 17.53
C GLU A 101 11.13 30.12 16.82
N ASN A 102 10.01 30.55 16.23
CA ASN A 102 9.91 31.85 15.55
C ASN A 102 9.43 32.99 16.47
N ASN A 103 9.09 32.71 17.73
CA ASN A 103 8.64 33.70 18.72
C ASN A 103 9.66 33.92 19.86
N LEU A 104 10.88 33.38 19.71
CA LEU A 104 12.07 33.60 20.55
C LEU A 104 13.12 34.42 19.77
#